data_AF-A0A9W9Z114-F1
#
_entry.id   AF-A0A9W9Z114-F1
#
_cell.length_a   1.000
_cell.length_b   1.000
_cell.length_c   1.000
_cell.angle_alpha   90.00
_cell.angle_beta   90.00
_cell.angle_gamma   90.00
#
_symmetry.space_group_name_H-M   'P 1'
#
loop_
_entity.id
_entity.type
_entity.pdbx_description
1 polymer ?
#
loop_
_entity_poly.entity_id
_entity_poly.type
_entity_poly.pdbx_seq_one_letter_code
_entity_poly.pdbx_strand_id
1 'polypeptide(L)'
;MAVSLRSEEIESLLSTYLENNGIKTLDGITATELQKIYHNLRPGNSISLRQVTAAIETVCFCDLCLKDEVLDVLHEIDRRSFLMRDLEWEFAMLDREKRGTITEEQACFLLKALHRKSAVKKCKEFLSSRTLPDTRVSLEEIEVLLCDSTQLELSDEEVEDFKT
;
A
#
# COMPACT_ATOMS: atom_id res chain seq x y z
N MET A 1 1.46 23.32 15.54
CA MET A 1 2.76 23.99 15.28
C MET A 1 3.91 23.00 15.07
N ALA A 2 4.11 21.98 15.92
CA ALA A 2 5.20 21.01 15.75
C ALA A 2 5.10 20.10 14.48
N VAL A 3 3.89 19.82 13.99
CA VAL A 3 3.67 19.00 12.78
C VAL A 3 4.09 19.74 11.51
N SER A 4 3.87 21.07 11.44
CA SER A 4 4.21 21.92 10.29
C SER A 4 5.72 22.00 10.07
N LEU A 5 6.47 22.22 11.16
CA LEU A 5 7.92 22.31 11.13
C LEU A 5 8.57 21.01 10.62
N ARG A 6 7.98 19.85 10.95
CA ARG A 6 8.47 18.55 10.51
C ARG A 6 8.18 18.28 9.03
N SER A 7 7.07 18.81 8.50
CA SER A 7 6.73 18.72 7.07
C SER A 7 7.70 19.55 6.23
N GLU A 8 7.97 20.79 6.63
CA GLU A 8 8.89 21.69 5.95
C GLU A 8 10.33 21.15 5.92
N GLU A 9 10.77 20.51 7.01
CA GLU A 9 12.06 19.80 7.07
C GLU A 9 12.13 18.63 6.09
N ILE A 10 11.06 17.82 6.00
CA ILE A 10 10.99 16.67 5.08
C ILE A 10 11.01 17.15 3.62
N GLU A 11 10.25 18.19 3.28
CA GLU A 11 10.21 18.77 1.94
C GLU A 11 11.57 19.36 1.52
N SER A 12 12.26 20.01 2.45
CA SER A 12 13.61 20.53 2.25
C SER A 12 14.63 19.41 2.01
N LEU A 13 14.58 18.34 2.82
CA LEU A 13 15.43 17.16 2.66
C LEU A 13 15.16 16.44 1.34
N LEU A 14 13.89 16.30 0.96
CA LEU A 14 13.47 15.73 -0.32
C LEU A 14 14.01 16.56 -1.48
N SER A 15 13.82 17.87 -1.46
CA SER A 15 14.32 18.77 -2.50
C SER A 15 15.84 18.64 -2.66
N THR A 16 16.57 18.68 -1.55
CA THR A 16 18.04 18.50 -1.53
C THR A 16 18.47 17.14 -2.08
N TYR A 17 17.76 16.06 -1.71
CA TYR A 17 18.07 14.71 -2.19
C TYR A 17 17.86 14.60 -3.70
N LEU A 18 16.73 15.09 -4.21
CA LEU A 18 16.39 15.03 -5.63
C LEU A 18 17.40 15.83 -6.47
N GLU A 19 17.80 17.01 -6.00
CA GLU A 19 18.83 17.84 -6.65
C GLU A 19 20.21 17.17 -6.66
N ASN A 20 20.66 16.62 -5.53
CA ASN A 20 21.96 15.94 -5.43
C ASN A 20 22.06 14.68 -6.30
N ASN A 21 20.94 14.03 -6.57
CA ASN A 21 20.89 12.86 -7.45
C ASN A 21 20.60 13.21 -8.91
N GLY A 22 20.51 14.50 -9.25
CA GLY A 22 20.32 14.97 -10.62
C GLY A 22 18.96 14.63 -11.22
N ILE A 23 17.96 14.30 -10.39
CA ILE A 23 16.61 13.94 -10.82
C ILE A 23 15.90 15.20 -11.34
N LYS A 24 15.66 15.26 -12.65
CA LYS A 24 14.90 16.37 -13.25
C LYS A 24 13.41 16.14 -13.06
N THR A 25 12.62 17.19 -13.23
CA THR A 25 11.15 17.15 -13.12
C THR A 25 10.47 16.14 -14.05
N LEU A 26 11.12 15.79 -15.18
CA LEU A 26 10.61 14.82 -16.16
C LEU A 26 11.21 13.42 -15.98
N ASP A 27 12.21 13.24 -15.12
CA ASP A 27 12.81 11.94 -14.89
C ASP A 27 11.91 11.18 -13.90
N GLY A 28 11.29 10.11 -14.38
CA GLY A 28 10.46 9.25 -13.53
C GLY A 28 11.30 8.54 -12.48
N ILE A 29 10.86 8.64 -11.22
CA ILE A 29 11.48 7.97 -10.08
C ILE A 29 10.89 6.57 -9.95
N THR A 30 11.78 5.57 -9.93
CA THR A 30 11.38 4.17 -9.84
C THR A 30 10.97 3.77 -8.42
N ALA A 31 10.22 2.67 -8.29
CA ALA A 31 9.87 2.10 -6.98
C ALA A 31 11.10 1.80 -6.11
N THR A 32 12.20 1.33 -6.70
CA THR A 32 13.44 1.04 -5.96
C THR A 32 14.12 2.31 -5.44
N GLU A 33 14.09 3.39 -6.20
CA GLU A 33 14.63 4.69 -5.76
C GLU A 33 13.76 5.30 -4.67
N LEU A 34 12.43 5.28 -4.85
CA LEU A 34 11.48 5.73 -3.83
C LEU A 34 11.62 4.94 -2.53
N GLN A 35 11.82 3.62 -2.60
CA GLN A 35 12.06 2.81 -1.40
C GLN A 35 13.33 3.25 -0.65
N LYS A 36 14.41 3.59 -1.37
CA LYS A 36 15.64 4.13 -0.76
C LYS A 36 15.39 5.49 -0.12
N ILE A 37 14.68 6.39 -0.81
CA ILE A 37 14.29 7.70 -0.28
C ILE A 37 13.49 7.52 1.01
N TYR A 38 12.49 6.63 1.00
CA TYR A 38 11.65 6.34 2.14
C TYR A 38 12.46 5.88 3.36
N HIS A 39 13.33 4.88 3.20
CA HIS A 39 14.15 4.38 4.30
C HIS A 39 15.14 5.42 4.86
N ASN A 40 15.65 6.32 4.02
CA ASN A 40 16.51 7.42 4.47
C ASN A 40 15.73 8.45 5.30
N LEU A 41 14.49 8.74 4.92
CA LEU A 41 13.62 9.71 5.63
C LEU A 41 12.93 9.13 6.87
N ARG A 42 12.77 7.81 6.93
CA ARG A 42 12.07 7.08 8.00
C ARG A 42 12.94 5.95 8.54
N PRO A 43 14.10 6.26 9.15
CA PRO A 43 15.00 5.23 9.67
C PRO A 43 14.27 4.36 10.70
N GLY A 44 14.35 3.04 10.53
CA GLY A 44 13.71 2.04 11.40
C GLY A 44 12.34 1.57 10.93
N ASN A 45 11.71 2.23 9.95
CA ASN A 45 10.56 1.68 9.26
C ASN A 45 11.03 0.79 8.10
N SER A 46 10.31 -0.31 7.87
CA SER A 46 10.50 -1.18 6.71
C SER A 46 9.27 -1.18 5.83
N ILE A 47 9.47 -1.24 4.52
CA ILE A 47 8.40 -1.42 3.56
C ILE A 47 8.89 -2.29 2.39
N SER A 48 8.06 -3.23 1.92
CA SER A 48 8.42 -4.09 0.78
C SER A 48 8.38 -3.30 -0.53
N LEU A 49 9.15 -3.74 -1.53
CA LEU A 49 9.14 -3.11 -2.85
C LEU A 49 7.76 -3.22 -3.53
N ARG A 50 7.01 -4.29 -3.22
CA ARG A 50 5.64 -4.49 -3.72
C ARG A 50 4.69 -3.44 -3.19
N GLN A 51 4.78 -3.10 -1.91
CA GLN A 51 3.99 -2.02 -1.32
C GLN A 51 4.37 -0.64 -1.88
N VAL A 52 5.65 -0.40 -2.20
CA VAL A 52 6.09 0.83 -2.88
C VAL A 52 5.62 0.89 -4.33
N THR A 53 5.53 -0.25 -5.00
CA THR A 53 4.99 -0.31 -6.38
C THR A 53 3.50 -0.01 -6.36
N ALA A 54 2.74 -0.66 -5.48
CA ALA A 54 1.33 -0.36 -5.26
C ALA A 54 1.11 1.10 -4.81
N ALA A 55 2.05 1.61 -3.99
CA ALA A 55 2.45 3.02 -3.86
C ALA A 55 2.07 3.90 -5.04
N ILE A 56 2.93 3.76 -6.03
CA ILE A 56 2.94 4.50 -7.27
C ILE A 56 1.65 4.25 -8.04
N GLU A 57 1.22 2.99 -8.19
CA GLU A 57 -0.01 2.63 -8.93
C GLU A 57 -1.28 3.27 -8.34
N THR A 58 -1.29 3.60 -7.05
CA THR A 58 -2.44 4.24 -6.39
C THR A 58 -2.48 5.75 -6.57
N VAL A 59 -1.30 6.39 -6.65
CA VAL A 59 -1.17 7.85 -6.63
C VAL A 59 -0.88 8.40 -8.02
N CYS A 60 0.07 7.78 -8.72
CA CYS A 60 0.57 8.21 -10.02
C CYS A 60 -0.32 7.67 -11.16
N PHE A 61 -0.37 8.40 -12.26
CA PHE A 61 -1.09 7.97 -13.46
C PHE A 61 -0.36 6.84 -14.23
N CYS A 62 0.95 6.70 -14.04
CA CYS A 62 1.79 5.71 -14.71
C CYS A 62 2.70 4.97 -13.72
N ASP A 63 3.40 3.95 -14.20
CA ASP A 63 4.31 3.11 -13.40
C ASP A 63 5.59 3.84 -12.90
N LEU A 64 5.69 5.15 -13.15
CA LEU A 64 6.77 6.02 -12.71
C LEU A 64 6.20 7.17 -11.88
N CYS A 65 6.91 7.51 -10.81
CA CYS A 65 6.58 8.66 -9.98
C CYS A 65 7.30 9.90 -10.49
N LEU A 66 6.56 10.92 -10.90
CA LEU A 66 7.16 12.22 -11.23
C LEU A 66 7.57 12.95 -9.95
N LYS A 67 8.51 13.91 -10.10
CA LYS A 67 9.04 14.70 -8.98
C LYS A 67 7.94 15.33 -8.13
N ASP A 68 6.89 15.84 -8.77
CA ASP A 68 5.82 16.58 -8.10
C ASP A 68 4.84 15.64 -7.35
N GLU A 69 4.85 14.34 -7.65
CA GLU A 69 3.99 13.32 -7.01
C GLU A 69 4.68 12.65 -5.81
N VAL A 70 6.00 12.88 -5.62
CA VAL A 70 6.82 12.15 -4.62
C VAL A 70 6.26 12.28 -3.22
N LEU A 71 5.82 13.47 -2.82
CA LEU A 71 5.30 13.68 -1.47
C LEU A 71 4.00 12.88 -1.25
N ASP A 72 3.12 12.84 -2.24
CA ASP A 72 1.87 12.08 -2.18
C ASP A 72 2.13 10.58 -2.15
N VAL A 73 3.08 10.09 -2.96
CA VAL A 73 3.51 8.69 -2.92
C VAL A 73 4.12 8.34 -1.57
N LEU A 74 4.94 9.21 -0.97
CA LEU A 74 5.51 8.98 0.36
C LEU A 74 4.44 8.94 1.45
N HIS A 75 3.39 9.76 1.35
CA HIS A 75 2.26 9.69 2.27
C HIS A 75 1.49 8.36 2.15
N GLU A 76 1.27 7.88 0.93
CA GLU A 76 0.64 6.58 0.72
C GLU A 76 1.54 5.42 1.19
N ILE A 77 2.87 5.51 1.00
CA ILE A 77 3.83 4.55 1.57
C ILE A 77 3.75 4.57 3.09
N ASP A 78 3.71 5.74 3.74
CA ASP A 78 3.56 5.87 5.19
C ASP A 78 2.25 5.20 5.65
N ARG A 79 1.10 5.48 4.99
CA ARG A 79 -0.18 4.81 5.26
C ARG A 79 -0.07 3.29 5.19
N ARG A 80 0.50 2.76 4.09
CA ARG A 80 0.69 1.32 3.88
C ARG A 80 1.64 0.70 4.91
N SER A 81 2.73 1.38 5.26
CA SER A 81 3.70 0.90 6.25
C SER A 81 3.08 0.80 7.65
N PHE A 82 2.31 1.80 8.07
CA PHE A 82 1.62 1.73 9.37
C PHE A 82 0.59 0.60 9.41
N LEU A 83 -0.20 0.45 8.35
CA LEU A 83 -1.18 -0.64 8.26
C LEU A 83 -0.50 -2.02 8.27
N MET A 84 0.60 -2.19 7.53
CA MET A 84 1.36 -3.45 7.52
C MET A 84 1.86 -3.85 8.90
N ARG A 85 2.34 -2.90 9.70
CA ARG A 85 2.79 -3.18 11.06
C ARG A 85 1.68 -3.76 11.93
N ASP A 86 0.46 -3.24 11.82
CA ASP A 86 -0.68 -3.78 12.56
C ASP A 86 -1.09 -5.16 12.02
N LEU A 87 -1.05 -5.35 10.70
CA LEU A 87 -1.37 -6.61 10.05
C LEU A 87 -0.41 -7.74 10.37
N GLU A 88 0.87 -7.44 10.60
CA GLU A 88 1.84 -8.44 11.07
C GLU A 88 1.39 -9.10 12.37
N TRP A 89 0.83 -8.32 13.30
CA TRP A 89 0.30 -8.85 14.57
C TRP A 89 -0.95 -9.69 14.36
N GLU A 90 -1.90 -9.20 13.55
CA GLU A 90 -3.15 -9.92 13.23
C GLU A 90 -2.85 -11.24 12.53
N PHE A 91 -1.92 -11.23 11.57
CA PHE A 91 -1.48 -12.43 10.87
C PHE A 91 -0.83 -13.43 11.83
N ALA A 92 0.08 -12.96 12.70
CA ALA A 92 0.75 -13.80 13.70
C ALA A 92 -0.24 -14.41 14.71
N MET A 93 -1.34 -13.73 15.02
CA MET A 93 -2.40 -14.26 15.88
C MET A 93 -3.18 -15.41 15.23
N LEU A 94 -3.31 -15.38 13.90
CA LEU A 94 -3.97 -16.44 13.11
C LEU A 94 -3.03 -17.62 12.82
N ASP A 95 -1.73 -17.35 12.61
CA ASP A 95 -0.69 -18.38 12.45
C ASP A 95 -0.23 -18.94 13.82
N ARG A 96 -1.16 -19.58 14.53
CA ARG A 96 -0.90 -20.17 15.86
C ARG A 96 0.23 -21.20 15.86
N GLU A 97 0.47 -21.83 14.72
CA GLU A 97 1.50 -22.86 14.55
C GLU A 97 2.86 -22.26 14.13
N LYS A 98 2.95 -20.94 13.94
CA LYS A 98 4.15 -20.21 13.55
C LYS A 98 4.83 -20.77 12.29
N ARG A 99 4.02 -21.14 11.30
CA ARG A 99 4.49 -21.67 10.01
C ARG A 99 4.82 -20.57 9.00
N GLY A 100 4.62 -19.31 9.34
CA GLY A 100 4.69 -18.17 8.42
C GLY A 100 3.51 -18.11 7.44
N THR A 101 2.45 -18.90 7.67
CA THR A 101 1.33 -19.05 6.73
C THR A 101 0.01 -19.28 7.46
N ILE A 102 -1.10 -18.84 6.86
CA ILE A 102 -2.48 -19.05 7.34
C ILE A 102 -3.31 -19.82 6.32
N THR A 103 -4.51 -20.28 6.69
CA THR A 103 -5.45 -20.90 5.74
C THR A 103 -6.10 -19.84 4.83
N GLU A 104 -6.63 -20.26 3.68
CA GLU A 104 -7.39 -19.38 2.78
C GLU A 104 -8.59 -18.72 3.47
N GLU A 105 -9.29 -19.46 4.33
CA GLU A 105 -10.42 -18.95 5.11
C GLU A 105 -9.96 -17.82 6.06
N GLN A 106 -8.84 -18.01 6.75
CA GLN A 106 -8.24 -16.99 7.63
C GLN A 106 -7.77 -15.77 6.84
N ALA A 107 -7.20 -15.96 5.65
CA ALA A 107 -6.82 -14.86 4.77
C ALA A 107 -8.04 -14.04 4.34
N CYS A 108 -9.14 -14.72 3.97
CA CYS A 108 -10.41 -14.07 3.65
C CYS A 108 -11.04 -13.37 4.86
N PHE A 109 -10.84 -13.90 6.07
CA PHE A 109 -11.26 -13.25 7.31
C PHE A 109 -10.54 -11.91 7.52
N LEU A 110 -9.22 -11.85 7.31
CA LEU A 110 -8.47 -10.58 7.37
C LEU A 110 -8.99 -9.55 6.36
N LEU A 111 -9.21 -9.97 5.11
CA LEU A 111 -9.77 -9.09 4.08
C LEU A 111 -11.16 -8.54 4.46
N LYS A 112 -12.01 -9.36 5.10
CA LYS A 112 -13.33 -8.92 5.60
C LYS A 112 -13.21 -7.89 6.72
N ALA A 113 -12.25 -8.06 7.63
CA ALA A 113 -12.01 -7.10 8.70
C ALA A 113 -11.61 -5.72 8.16
N LEU A 114 -10.80 -5.67 7.10
CA LEU A 114 -10.29 -4.43 6.53
C LEU A 114 -11.21 -3.80 5.48
N HIS A 115 -11.75 -4.60 4.55
CA HIS A 115 -12.43 -4.07 3.37
C HIS A 115 -13.95 -4.15 3.39
N ARG A 116 -14.54 -4.71 4.46
CA ARG A 116 -16.00 -4.78 4.69
C ARG A 116 -16.79 -5.23 3.44
N LYS A 117 -17.45 -4.30 2.74
CA LYS A 117 -18.35 -4.57 1.60
C LYS A 117 -17.61 -5.18 0.40
N SER A 118 -16.42 -4.69 0.07
CA SER A 118 -15.65 -5.17 -1.10
C SER A 118 -14.85 -6.44 -0.81
N ALA A 119 -14.82 -6.89 0.46
CA ALA A 119 -14.03 -8.04 0.87
C ALA A 119 -14.43 -9.33 0.15
N VAL A 120 -15.73 -9.57 -0.08
CA VAL A 120 -16.18 -10.80 -0.75
C VAL A 120 -15.63 -10.90 -2.17
N LYS A 121 -15.66 -9.79 -2.92
CA LYS A 121 -15.11 -9.68 -4.26
C LYS A 121 -13.59 -9.85 -4.24
N LYS A 122 -12.88 -9.10 -3.38
CA LYS A 122 -11.43 -9.20 -3.22
C LYS A 122 -10.97 -10.61 -2.83
N CYS A 123 -11.69 -11.28 -1.93
CA CYS A 123 -11.41 -12.67 -1.55
C CYS A 123 -11.53 -13.61 -2.76
N LYS A 124 -12.61 -13.48 -3.53
CA LYS A 124 -12.83 -14.34 -4.71
C LYS A 124 -11.76 -14.10 -5.76
N GLU A 125 -11.46 -12.84 -6.07
CA GLU A 125 -10.40 -12.46 -7.02
C GLU A 125 -9.05 -13.00 -6.56
N PHE A 126 -8.68 -12.75 -5.30
CA PHE A 126 -7.46 -13.27 -4.69
C PHE A 126 -7.34 -14.79 -4.87
N LEU A 127 -8.30 -15.56 -4.36
CA LEU A 127 -8.26 -17.02 -4.42
C LEU A 127 -8.20 -17.56 -5.85
N SER A 128 -8.91 -16.93 -6.78
CA SER A 128 -8.91 -17.33 -8.19
C SER A 128 -7.61 -17.01 -8.93
N SER A 129 -6.86 -16.01 -8.46
CA SER A 129 -5.59 -15.56 -9.06
C SER A 129 -4.36 -16.30 -8.52
N ARG A 130 -4.52 -17.14 -7.49
CA ARG A 130 -3.40 -17.83 -6.84
C ARG A 130 -2.75 -18.84 -7.78
N THR A 131 -1.43 -18.82 -7.83
CA THR A 131 -0.62 -19.82 -8.54
C THR A 131 -0.80 -21.22 -7.95
N LEU A 132 -1.05 -21.32 -6.63
CA LEU A 132 -1.22 -22.57 -5.89
C LEU A 132 -2.56 -22.57 -5.13
N PRO A 133 -3.68 -22.95 -5.79
CA PRO A 133 -4.98 -23.06 -5.14
C PRO A 133 -4.96 -24.08 -3.98
N ASP A 134 -5.85 -23.89 -3.01
CA ASP A 134 -6.08 -24.79 -1.86
C ASP A 134 -4.85 -24.98 -0.94
N THR A 135 -3.83 -24.13 -1.09
CA THR A 135 -2.64 -24.13 -0.23
C THR A 135 -2.71 -23.04 0.83
N ARG A 136 -1.79 -23.05 1.80
CA ARG A 136 -1.69 -21.99 2.80
C ARG A 136 -1.20 -20.69 2.17
N VAL A 137 -1.57 -19.56 2.77
CA VAL A 137 -1.28 -18.20 2.30
C VAL A 137 -0.21 -17.58 3.19
N SER A 138 0.85 -17.02 2.60
CA SER A 138 1.84 -16.23 3.36
C SER A 138 1.42 -14.77 3.48
N LEU A 139 1.97 -14.04 4.45
CA LEU A 139 1.69 -12.59 4.56
C LEU A 139 2.16 -11.85 3.30
N GLU A 140 3.36 -12.18 2.81
CA GLU A 140 3.90 -11.60 1.58
C GLU A 140 2.95 -11.80 0.40
N GLU A 141 2.30 -12.96 0.26
CA GLU A 141 1.37 -13.23 -0.84
C GLU A 141 0.21 -12.23 -0.87
N ILE A 142 -0.34 -11.88 0.30
CA ILE A 142 -1.58 -11.09 0.43
C ILE A 142 -1.34 -9.62 0.86
N GLU A 143 -0.10 -9.24 1.22
CA GLU A 143 0.22 -7.95 1.87
C GLU A 143 -0.33 -6.73 1.12
N VAL A 144 -0.19 -6.71 -0.21
CA VAL A 144 -0.61 -5.57 -1.03
C VAL A 144 -2.13 -5.42 -0.96
N LEU A 145 -2.84 -6.53 -1.14
CA LEU A 145 -4.30 -6.55 -1.17
C LEU A 145 -4.91 -6.07 0.14
N LEU A 146 -4.31 -6.42 1.28
CA LEU A 146 -4.73 -5.98 2.61
C LEU A 146 -4.54 -4.46 2.80
N CYS A 147 -3.52 -3.89 2.17
CA CYS A 147 -3.17 -2.48 2.29
C CYS A 147 -3.89 -1.56 1.30
N ASP A 148 -4.46 -2.12 0.25
CA ASP A 148 -5.20 -1.35 -0.73
C ASP A 148 -6.34 -0.58 -0.07
N SER A 149 -6.55 0.65 -0.52
CA SER A 149 -7.71 1.42 -0.08
C SER A 149 -8.99 0.64 -0.38
N THR A 150 -9.94 0.70 0.54
CA THR A 150 -11.33 0.43 0.18
C THR A 150 -11.71 1.57 -0.75
N GLN A 151 -11.50 1.41 -2.05
CA GLN A 151 -12.14 2.32 -3.00
C GLN A 151 -13.60 2.38 -2.57
N LEU A 152 -14.11 3.60 -2.36
CA LEU A 152 -15.53 3.85 -2.55
C LEU A 152 -15.76 3.40 -3.99
N GLU A 153 -16.11 2.13 -4.18
CA GLU A 153 -16.82 1.71 -5.36
C GLU A 153 -18.03 2.67 -5.35
N LEU A 154 -17.95 3.73 -6.14
CA LEU A 154 -19.13 4.46 -6.58
C LEU A 154 -19.92 3.39 -7.30
N SER A 155 -20.74 2.68 -6.55
CA SER A 155 -21.71 1.77 -7.13
C SER A 155 -22.52 2.63 -8.07
N ASP A 156 -22.57 2.24 -9.34
CA ASP A 156 -23.46 2.84 -10.35
C ASP A 156 -24.96 2.79 -9.94
N GLU A 157 -25.27 2.25 -8.76
CA GLU A 157 -26.59 2.09 -8.16
C GLU A 157 -27.18 3.35 -7.50
N GLU A 158 -26.54 4.52 -7.56
CA GLU A 158 -27.12 5.78 -7.03
C GLU A 158 -27.63 6.76 -8.12
N VAL A 159 -27.83 6.32 -9.37
CA VAL A 159 -28.37 7.17 -10.45
C VAL A 159 -29.83 6.86 -10.82
N GLU A 160 -30.50 5.92 -10.14
CA GLU A 160 -31.94 5.69 -10.33
C GLU A 160 -32.77 6.06 -9.09
N ASP A 161 -32.91 7.36 -8.82
CA ASP A 161 -34.08 7.88 -8.09
C ASP A 161 -34.41 9.34 -8.43
N PHE A 162 -34.23 9.72 -9.69
CA PHE A 162 -34.91 10.89 -10.27
C PHE A 162 -35.56 10.52 -11.60
N LYS A 163 -36.71 9.83 -11.51
CA LYS A 163 -37.68 9.79 -12.60
C LYS A 163 -39.08 10.14 -12.07
N THR A 164 -39.44 11.39 -12.37
CA THR A 164 -40.79 11.96 -12.61
C THR A 164 -41.78 12.07 -11.46
#